data_AF-A0A7Y7D5D8-F1
#
_entry.id   AF-A0A7Y7D5D8-F1
#
_cell.length_a   1.000
_cell.length_b   1.000
_cell.length_c   1.000
_cell.angle_alpha   90.00
_cell.angle_beta   90.00
_cell.angle_gamma   90.00
#
_symmetry.space_group_name_H-M   'P 1'
#
loop_
_entity.id
_entity.type
_entity.pdbx_description
1 polymer ?
#
loop_
_entity_poly.entity_id
_entity_poly.type
_entity_poly.pdbx_seq_one_letter_code
_entity_poly.pdbx_strand_id
1 'polypeptide(L)'
;MGCQDQGEPRMKETSEDKAVRDNAYGVAAGELKSFVERYERLEIEKQEVTEQMKEVMAEAKGRGYDTKILKKVIALRKRDKDDIAEEEAVLEIYKAALGMG
;
A
#
# COMPACT_ATOMS: atom_id res chain seq x y z
N MET A 1 0.36 -7.19 -60.89
CA MET A 1 -1.13 -7.13 -60.92
C MET A 1 -1.61 -8.56 -60.77
N GLY A 2 -2.25 -9.01 -59.69
CA GLY A 2 -2.78 -8.30 -58.54
C GLY A 2 -2.82 -9.20 -57.30
N CYS A 3 -2.78 -8.54 -56.14
CA CYS A 3 -3.15 -9.09 -54.85
C CYS A 3 -4.58 -9.65 -54.89
N GLN A 4 -4.85 -10.70 -54.12
CA GLN A 4 -5.92 -10.74 -53.11
C GLN A 4 -5.89 -12.07 -52.36
N ASP A 5 -5.11 -12.06 -51.28
CA ASP A 5 -5.55 -12.35 -49.92
C ASP A 5 -6.87 -13.14 -49.82
N GLN A 6 -6.78 -14.47 -49.71
CA GLN A 6 -7.92 -15.30 -49.34
C GLN A 6 -8.06 -15.25 -47.82
N GLY A 7 -9.05 -14.46 -47.38
CA GLY A 7 -9.33 -14.21 -45.98
C GLY A 7 -9.56 -15.46 -45.15
N GLU A 8 -8.93 -15.50 -43.98
CA GLU A 8 -9.25 -16.43 -42.90
C GLU A 8 -10.75 -16.39 -42.56
N PRO A 9 -11.35 -17.53 -42.18
CA PRO A 9 -12.74 -17.56 -41.75
C PRO A 9 -12.89 -16.79 -40.44
N ARG A 10 -13.34 -15.53 -40.51
CA ARG A 10 -13.86 -14.82 -39.33
C ARG A 10 -15.14 -15.50 -38.90
N MET A 11 -15.06 -16.38 -37.90
CA MET A 11 -16.24 -16.80 -37.14
C MET A 11 -16.99 -15.55 -36.69
N LYS A 12 -18.28 -15.48 -36.98
CA LYS A 12 -19.14 -14.42 -36.47
C LYS A 12 -19.35 -14.67 -34.98
N GLU A 13 -19.01 -13.69 -34.13
CA GLU A 13 -19.33 -13.70 -32.71
C GLU A 13 -20.84 -13.94 -32.56
N THR A 14 -21.23 -15.01 -31.88
CA THR A 14 -22.65 -15.30 -31.65
C THR A 14 -23.18 -14.42 -30.52
N SER A 15 -24.50 -14.24 -30.43
CA SER A 15 -25.12 -13.49 -29.33
C SER A 15 -24.79 -14.08 -27.96
N GLU A 16 -24.54 -15.38 -27.89
CA GLU A 16 -24.19 -16.12 -26.67
C GLU A 16 -22.74 -15.80 -26.25
N ASP A 17 -21.79 -15.73 -27.19
CA ASP A 17 -20.40 -15.32 -26.94
C ASP A 17 -20.32 -13.89 -26.38
N LYS A 18 -21.13 -12.98 -26.96
CA LYS A 18 -21.23 -11.60 -26.50
C LYS A 18 -21.75 -11.51 -25.06
N ALA A 19 -22.77 -12.29 -24.72
CA ALA A 19 -23.36 -12.31 -23.39
C ALA A 19 -22.38 -12.84 -22.33
N VAL A 20 -21.58 -13.86 -22.66
CA VAL A 20 -20.52 -14.38 -21.76
C VAL A 20 -19.44 -13.33 -21.53
N ARG A 21 -19.00 -12.65 -22.59
CA ARG A 21 -18.00 -11.57 -22.49
C ARG A 21 -18.51 -10.40 -21.65
N ASP A 22 -19.73 -9.94 -21.89
CA ASP A 22 -20.34 -8.83 -21.15
C ASP A 22 -20.57 -9.19 -19.68
N ASN A 23 -20.89 -10.45 -19.37
CA ASN A 23 -20.95 -10.95 -17.99
C ASN A 23 -19.55 -10.96 -17.34
N ALA A 24 -18.53 -11.47 -18.02
CA ALA A 24 -17.15 -11.43 -17.53
C ALA A 24 -16.66 -10.00 -17.25
N TYR A 25 -16.98 -9.04 -18.13
CA TYR A 25 -16.73 -7.62 -17.89
C TYR A 25 -17.53 -7.07 -16.71
N GLY A 26 -18.79 -7.47 -16.54
CA GLY A 26 -19.61 -7.10 -15.38
C GLY A 26 -19.04 -7.60 -14.05
N VAL A 27 -18.53 -8.83 -14.01
CA VAL A 27 -17.85 -9.41 -12.84
C VAL A 27 -16.56 -8.64 -12.53
N ALA A 28 -15.71 -8.40 -13.54
CA ALA A 28 -14.48 -7.64 -13.38
C ALA A 28 -14.73 -6.18 -12.93
N ALA A 29 -15.78 -5.53 -13.45
CA ALA A 29 -16.18 -4.19 -13.04
C ALA A 29 -16.69 -4.16 -11.58
N GLY A 30 -17.43 -5.19 -11.16
CA GLY A 30 -17.88 -5.35 -9.77
C GLY A 30 -16.72 -5.51 -8.78
N GLU A 31 -15.72 -6.32 -9.15
CA GLU A 31 -14.52 -6.51 -8.34
C GLU A 31 -13.69 -5.21 -8.22
N LEU A 32 -13.46 -4.51 -9.33
CA LEU A 32 -12.77 -3.22 -9.33
C LEU A 32 -13.47 -2.21 -8.42
N LYS A 33 -14.81 -2.13 -8.51
CA LYS A 33 -15.62 -1.26 -7.65
C LYS A 33 -15.45 -1.61 -6.17
N SER A 34 -15.44 -2.89 -5.82
CA SER A 34 -15.19 -3.36 -4.44
C SER A 34 -13.81 -2.96 -3.90
N PHE A 35 -12.76 -2.99 -4.73
CA PHE A 35 -11.45 -2.50 -4.32
C PHE A 35 -11.45 -0.98 -4.07
N VAL A 36 -12.04 -0.20 -4.97
CA VAL A 36 -12.13 1.26 -4.84
C VAL A 36 -12.90 1.65 -3.58
N GLU A 37 -14.09 1.10 -3.37
CA GLU A 37 -14.93 1.43 -2.19
C GLU A 37 -14.23 1.07 -0.87
N ARG A 38 -13.54 -0.08 -0.82
CA ARG A 38 -12.76 -0.46 0.37
C ARG A 38 -11.59 0.50 0.61
N TYR A 39 -10.90 0.91 -0.44
CA TYR A 39 -9.78 1.84 -0.33
C TYR A 39 -10.24 3.23 0.12
N GLU A 40 -11.31 3.77 -0.47
CA GLU A 40 -11.85 5.08 -0.09
C GLU A 40 -12.28 5.13 1.37
N ARG A 41 -12.92 4.06 1.87
CA ARG A 41 -13.25 3.95 3.30
C ARG A 41 -11.99 3.96 4.17
N LEU A 42 -10.95 3.22 3.80
CA LEU A 42 -9.67 3.22 4.52
C LEU A 42 -8.98 4.59 4.49
N GLU A 43 -9.11 5.35 3.41
CA GLU A 43 -8.59 6.72 3.35
C GLU A 43 -9.34 7.67 4.31
N ILE A 44 -10.66 7.53 4.44
CA ILE A 44 -11.44 8.30 5.43
C ILE A 44 -11.00 7.93 6.85
N GLU A 45 -10.95 6.63 7.17
CA GLU A 45 -10.51 6.14 8.49
C GLU A 45 -9.09 6.64 8.82
N LYS A 46 -8.17 6.60 7.84
CA LYS A 46 -6.81 7.11 7.99
C LYS A 46 -6.78 8.62 8.26
N GLN A 47 -7.63 9.40 7.61
CA GLN A 47 -7.75 10.84 7.88
C GLN A 47 -8.25 11.08 9.30
N GLU A 48 -9.31 10.39 9.72
CA GLU A 48 -9.85 10.49 11.10
C GLU A 48 -8.79 10.15 12.15
N VAL A 49 -8.07 9.04 11.96
CA VAL A 49 -6.96 8.64 12.85
C VAL A 49 -5.86 9.70 12.86
N THR A 50 -5.54 10.29 11.70
CA THR A 50 -4.51 11.33 11.61
C THR A 50 -4.92 12.58 12.39
N GLU A 51 -6.19 12.97 12.33
CA GLU A 51 -6.70 14.10 13.12
C GLU A 51 -6.67 13.79 14.62
N GLN A 52 -7.12 12.60 15.04
CA GLN A 52 -7.02 12.15 16.43
C GLN A 52 -5.57 12.17 16.94
N MET A 53 -4.60 11.72 16.12
CA MET A 53 -3.18 11.79 16.48
C MET A 53 -2.68 13.23 16.66
N LYS A 54 -3.18 14.19 15.87
CA LYS A 54 -2.84 15.61 16.03
C LYS A 54 -3.42 16.18 17.31
N GLU A 55 -4.65 15.83 17.67
CA GLU A 55 -5.29 16.24 18.92
C GLU A 55 -4.50 15.79 20.14
N VAL A 56 -4.07 14.53 20.18
CA VAL A 56 -3.21 13.98 21.26
C VAL A 56 -1.91 14.79 21.38
N MET A 57 -1.29 15.15 20.25
CA MET A 57 -0.06 15.95 20.26
C MET A 57 -0.32 17.39 20.71
N ALA A 58 -1.46 17.97 20.33
CA ALA A 58 -1.87 19.30 20.77
C ALA A 58 -2.15 19.33 22.28
N GLU A 59 -2.80 18.31 22.81
CA GLU A 59 -3.03 18.13 24.24
C GLU A 59 -1.71 18.00 25.01
N ALA A 60 -0.79 17.16 24.53
CA ALA A 60 0.54 17.03 25.12
C ALA A 60 1.28 18.37 25.17
N LYS A 61 1.19 19.17 24.08
CA LYS A 61 1.74 20.52 24.04
C LYS A 61 1.09 21.45 25.06
N GLY A 62 -0.24 21.42 25.18
CA GLY A 62 -0.99 22.22 26.16
C GLY A 62 -0.64 21.88 27.61
N ARG A 63 -0.25 20.64 27.87
CA ARG A 63 0.25 20.15 29.17
C ARG A 63 1.73 20.47 29.41
N GLY A 64 2.43 21.08 28.45
CA GLY A 64 3.84 21.48 28.57
C GLY A 64 4.87 20.44 28.10
N TYR A 65 4.46 19.36 27.44
CA TYR A 65 5.40 18.39 26.87
C TYR A 65 5.97 18.88 25.53
N ASP A 66 7.24 18.54 25.25
CA ASP A 66 7.84 18.75 23.94
C ASP A 66 7.38 17.67 22.95
N THR A 67 6.51 18.06 22.02
CA THR A 67 5.97 17.18 20.98
C THR A 67 7.03 16.65 20.01
N LYS A 68 8.16 17.34 19.82
CA LYS A 68 9.27 16.85 19.00
C LYS A 68 9.94 15.66 19.67
N ILE A 69 10.16 15.74 20.99
CA ILE A 69 10.74 14.65 21.77
C ILE A 69 9.77 13.46 21.83
N LEU A 70 8.47 13.70 22.04
CA LEU A 70 7.46 12.63 22.02
C LEU A 70 7.43 11.90 20.67
N LYS A 71 7.48 12.61 19.54
CA LYS A 71 7.56 11.99 18.22
C LYS A 71 8.82 11.13 18.04
N LYS A 72 9.98 11.60 18.54
CA LYS A 72 11.22 10.81 18.54
C LYS A 72 11.07 9.54 19.38
N VAL A 73 10.50 9.64 20.58
CA VAL A 73 10.24 8.48 21.45
C VAL A 73 9.32 7.48 20.77
N ILE A 74 8.23 7.94 20.14
CA ILE A 74 7.32 7.06 19.39
C ILE A 74 8.05 6.38 18.22
N ALA A 75 8.85 7.12 17.45
CA ALA A 75 9.64 6.56 16.35
C ALA A 75 10.65 5.51 16.83
N LEU A 76 11.36 5.79 17.94
CA LEU A 76 12.28 4.83 18.57
C LEU A 76 11.54 3.58 19.05
N ARG A 77 10.32 3.73 19.58
CA ARG A 77 9.47 2.61 20.02
C ARG A 77 8.85 1.85 18.85
N LYS A 78 8.77 2.46 17.67
CA LYS A 78 8.23 1.85 16.45
C LYS A 78 9.29 1.10 15.65
N ARG A 79 10.58 1.41 15.81
CA ARG A 79 11.66 0.57 15.26
C ARG A 79 11.46 -0.86 15.76
N ASP A 80 11.35 -1.78 14.81
CA ASP A 80 11.05 -3.17 15.11
C ASP A 80 12.25 -3.79 15.84
N LYS A 81 11.99 -4.76 16.73
CA LYS A 81 13.09 -5.47 17.41
C LYS A 81 14.00 -6.16 16.39
N ASP A 82 13.42 -6.55 15.25
CA ASP A 82 14.13 -7.18 14.14
C ASP A 82 14.99 -6.16 13.37
N ASP A 83 14.51 -4.94 13.12
CA ASP A 83 15.33 -3.85 12.55
C ASP A 83 16.50 -3.49 13.47
N ILE A 84 16.26 -3.47 14.79
CA ILE A 84 17.31 -3.22 15.79
C ILE A 84 18.32 -4.38 15.78
N ALA A 85 17.85 -5.62 15.72
CA ALA A 85 18.73 -6.80 15.69
C ALA A 85 19.55 -6.88 14.39
N GLU A 86 18.99 -6.51 13.24
CA GLU A 86 19.72 -6.42 11.99
C GLU A 86 20.76 -5.28 12.00
N GLU A 87 20.37 -4.08 12.47
CA GLU A 87 21.31 -2.96 12.64
C GLU A 87 22.45 -3.34 13.60
N GLU A 88 22.15 -4.01 14.72
CA GLU A 88 23.15 -4.49 15.68
C GLU A 88 24.06 -5.58 15.10
N ALA A 89 23.53 -6.54 14.35
CA ALA A 89 24.32 -7.59 13.71
C ALA A 89 25.31 -7.01 12.68
N VAL A 90 24.85 -6.06 11.87
CA VAL A 90 25.72 -5.34 10.90
C VAL A 90 26.77 -4.51 11.63
N LEU A 91 26.40 -3.85 12.73
CA LEU A 91 27.32 -3.06 13.54
C LEU A 91 28.42 -3.92 14.18
N GLU A 92 28.09 -5.12 14.68
CA GLU A 92 29.06 -6.06 15.23
C GLU A 92 30.07 -6.54 14.17
N ILE A 93 29.63 -6.79 12.94
CA ILE A 93 30.53 -7.12 11.83
C ILE A 93 31.53 -5.96 11.58
N TYR A 94 31.07 -4.72 11.60
CA TYR A 94 31.95 -3.57 11.41
C TYR A 94 32.89 -3.34 12.59
N LYS A 95 32.44 -3.50 13.84
CA LYS A 95 33.31 -3.41 15.01
C LYS A 95 34.39 -4.50 14.99
N ALA A 96 34.02 -5.73 14.65
CA ALA A 96 34.97 -6.83 14.49
C ALA A 96 36.00 -6.53 13.39
N ALA A 97 35.57 -5.98 12.26
CA ALA A 97 36.46 -5.56 11.18
C ALA A 97 37.40 -4.41 11.56
N LEU A 98 36.97 -3.55 12.48
CA LEU A 98 37.75 -2.42 13.00
C LEU A 98 38.57 -2.75 14.26
N GLY A 99 38.51 -3.99 14.76
CA GLY A 99 39.20 -4.40 15.99
C GLY A 99 38.66 -3.75 17.27
N MET A 100 37.39 -3.33 17.25
CA MET A 100 36.70 -2.65 18.36
C MET A 100 35.84 -3.62 19.19
N GLY A 101 36.37 -4.81 19.47
CA GLY A 101 35.73 -5.86 20.30
C GLY A 101 36.32 -5.93 21.70
#